data_AF-A0A2G9TJE4-F1
#
_entry.id   AF-A0A2G9TJE4-F1
#
_cell.length_a   1.000
_cell.length_b   1.000
_cell.length_c   1.000
_cell.angle_alpha   90.00
_cell.angle_beta   90.00
_cell.angle_gamma   90.00
#
_symmetry.space_group_name_H-M   'P 1'
#
loop_
_entity.id
_entity.type
_entity.pdbx_description
1 polymer ?
#
loop_
_entity_poly.entity_id
_entity_poly.type
_entity_poly.pdbx_seq_one_letter_code
_entity_poly.pdbx_strand_id
1 'polypeptide(L)'
;WNAQDVVQEYSVDEFILGMVSQLFDNLSTLYDGDIDSLDAFVGGVLEVDNEPGELFKAILKEQFNRLRNSDRFWFENKLNGLFTSEEIERIHGITLGDMIRETMGISEQWLQKNVFVFGDGDPCPQPFQVNTTGLESCTPLMRFDHVTEVEGNEITFIFTLIGLGCIPL
;
A
#
# COMPACT_ATOMS: atom_id res chain seq x y z
N TRP A 1 -19.18 -3.69 -36.66
CA TRP A 1 -18.02 -4.04 -35.82
C TRP A 1 -18.37 -3.70 -34.39
N ASN A 2 -18.95 -4.66 -33.67
CA ASN A 2 -19.26 -4.54 -32.25
C ASN A 2 -18.18 -5.32 -31.49
N ALA A 3 -17.44 -4.66 -30.61
CA ALA A 3 -16.41 -5.31 -29.81
C ALA A 3 -16.99 -6.42 -28.91
N GLN A 4 -18.27 -6.30 -28.52
CA GLN A 4 -18.96 -7.31 -27.71
C GLN A 4 -19.18 -8.63 -28.44
N ASP A 5 -19.35 -8.60 -29.77
CA ASP A 5 -19.56 -9.83 -30.57
C ASP A 5 -18.26 -10.63 -30.71
N VAL A 6 -17.10 -9.96 -30.67
CA VAL A 6 -15.76 -10.59 -30.71
C VAL A 6 -15.40 -11.21 -29.37
N VAL A 7 -15.79 -10.56 -28.25
CA VAL A 7 -15.53 -11.07 -26.89
C VAL A 7 -16.32 -12.35 -26.59
N GLN A 8 -17.45 -12.59 -27.27
CA GLN A 8 -18.26 -13.81 -27.12
C GLN A 8 -17.64 -15.04 -27.80
N GLU A 9 -16.61 -14.88 -28.63
CA GLU A 9 -15.99 -15.95 -29.43
C GLU A 9 -14.80 -16.62 -28.71
N TYR A 10 -14.28 -16.00 -27.65
CA TYR A 10 -13.16 -16.50 -26.86
C TYR A 10 -13.62 -17.05 -25.51
N SER A 11 -12.96 -18.10 -25.04
CA SER A 11 -13.06 -18.49 -23.64
C SER A 11 -12.45 -17.40 -22.73
N VAL A 12 -12.93 -17.32 -21.48
CA VAL A 12 -12.37 -16.38 -20.49
C VAL A 12 -10.85 -16.59 -20.33
N ASP A 13 -10.40 -17.85 -20.41
CA ASP A 13 -8.98 -18.21 -20.30
C ASP A 13 -8.17 -17.71 -21.50
N GLU A 14 -8.68 -17.83 -22.72
CA GLU A 14 -8.00 -17.29 -23.92
C GLU A 14 -7.94 -15.76 -23.91
N PHE A 15 -8.99 -15.10 -23.41
CA PHE A 15 -9.01 -13.66 -23.26
C PHE A 15 -7.99 -13.19 -22.22
N ILE A 16 -7.92 -13.86 -21.07
CA ILE A 16 -6.92 -13.58 -20.01
C ILE A 16 -5.50 -13.82 -20.55
N LEU A 17 -5.25 -14.94 -21.21
CA LEU A 17 -3.95 -15.24 -21.82
C LEU A 17 -3.53 -14.18 -22.85
N GLY A 18 -4.48 -13.72 -23.68
CA GLY A 18 -4.23 -12.64 -24.64
C GLY A 18 -3.87 -11.31 -23.97
N MET A 19 -4.57 -10.94 -22.89
CA MET A 19 -4.25 -9.74 -22.11
C MET A 19 -2.88 -9.82 -21.43
N VAL A 20 -2.58 -10.99 -20.85
CA VAL A 20 -1.29 -11.24 -20.20
C VAL A 20 -0.14 -11.19 -21.23
N SER A 21 -0.36 -11.75 -22.43
CA SER A 21 0.62 -11.64 -23.53
C SER A 21 0.88 -10.18 -23.91
N GLN A 22 -0.17 -9.38 -24.11
CA GLN A 22 0.00 -7.96 -24.46
C GLN A 22 0.73 -7.16 -23.38
N LEU A 23 0.51 -7.49 -22.10
CA LEU A 23 1.22 -6.88 -20.99
C LEU A 23 2.73 -7.14 -21.10
N PHE A 24 3.14 -8.39 -21.28
CA PHE A 24 4.56 -8.76 -21.37
C PHE A 24 5.22 -8.23 -22.65
N ASP A 25 4.50 -8.17 -23.78
CA ASP A 25 5.01 -7.57 -25.02
C ASP A 25 5.28 -6.06 -24.85
N ASN A 26 4.36 -5.35 -24.20
CA ASN A 26 4.52 -3.93 -23.91
C ASN A 26 5.67 -3.66 -22.94
N LEU A 27 5.80 -4.49 -21.89
CA LEU A 27 6.92 -4.41 -20.95
C LEU A 27 8.25 -4.71 -21.63
N SER A 28 8.30 -5.76 -22.46
CA SER A 28 9.50 -6.07 -23.25
C SER A 28 9.86 -4.90 -24.16
N THR A 29 8.89 -4.21 -24.76
CA THR A 29 9.17 -3.03 -25.58
C THR A 29 9.66 -1.84 -24.74
N LEU A 30 9.08 -1.63 -23.56
CA LEU A 30 9.45 -0.53 -22.65
C LEU A 30 10.89 -0.67 -22.12
N TYR A 31 11.32 -1.91 -21.86
CA TYR A 31 12.63 -2.25 -21.32
C TYR A 31 13.61 -2.73 -22.41
N ASP A 32 13.37 -2.41 -23.69
CA ASP A 32 14.21 -2.77 -24.85
C ASP A 32 14.55 -4.27 -24.97
N GLY A 33 13.70 -5.14 -24.40
CA GLY A 33 13.89 -6.59 -24.33
C GLY A 33 14.98 -7.03 -23.34
N ASP A 34 15.52 -6.10 -22.54
CA ASP A 34 16.56 -6.36 -21.56
C ASP A 34 15.97 -6.55 -20.16
N ILE A 35 15.97 -7.80 -19.69
CA ILE A 35 15.49 -8.16 -18.35
C ILE A 35 16.33 -7.54 -17.23
N ASP A 36 17.61 -7.27 -17.46
CA ASP A 36 18.50 -6.69 -16.45
C ASP A 36 18.17 -5.20 -16.19
N SER A 37 17.41 -4.58 -17.10
CA SER A 37 16.90 -3.21 -16.97
C SER A 37 15.56 -3.13 -16.24
N LEU A 38 14.89 -4.27 -15.99
CA LEU A 38 13.58 -4.31 -15.33
C LEU A 38 13.68 -3.84 -13.88
N ASP A 39 12.86 -2.84 -13.53
CA ASP A 39 12.81 -2.35 -12.15
C ASP A 39 12.34 -3.45 -11.19
N ALA A 40 13.06 -3.63 -10.08
CA ALA A 40 12.74 -4.64 -9.07
C ALA A 40 11.32 -4.50 -8.49
N PHE A 41 10.79 -3.27 -8.43
CA PHE A 41 9.41 -3.03 -8.00
C PHE A 41 8.41 -3.56 -9.03
N VAL A 42 8.63 -3.29 -10.33
CA VAL A 42 7.77 -3.78 -11.41
C VAL A 42 7.83 -5.30 -11.47
N GLY A 43 9.03 -5.89 -11.45
CA GLY A 43 9.22 -7.34 -11.39
C GLY A 43 8.51 -7.98 -10.18
N GLY A 44 8.69 -7.42 -8.98
CA GLY A 44 8.05 -7.94 -7.78
C GLY A 44 6.52 -7.84 -7.78
N VAL A 45 5.95 -6.83 -8.44
CA VAL A 45 4.49 -6.73 -8.64
C VAL A 45 4.00 -7.77 -9.65
N LEU A 46 4.77 -8.06 -10.71
CA LEU A 46 4.43 -9.07 -11.71
C LEU A 46 4.47 -10.51 -11.16
N GLU A 47 5.22 -10.76 -10.10
CA GLU A 47 5.25 -12.05 -9.41
C GLU A 47 4.05 -12.27 -8.45
N VAL A 48 3.19 -11.27 -8.26
CA VAL A 48 2.07 -11.34 -7.29
C VAL A 48 0.98 -12.28 -7.81
N ASP A 49 0.52 -13.15 -6.92
CA ASP A 49 -0.71 -13.93 -7.06
C ASP A 49 -1.63 -13.59 -5.85
N ASN A 50 -2.37 -14.54 -5.30
CA ASN A 50 -3.11 -14.40 -4.04
C ASN A 50 -2.23 -14.02 -2.83
N GLU A 51 -0.91 -14.06 -2.98
CA GLU A 51 0.10 -13.62 -2.01
C GLU A 51 1.24 -12.88 -2.73
N PRO A 52 2.10 -12.13 -1.99
CA PRO A 52 3.29 -11.53 -2.58
C PRO A 52 4.18 -12.57 -3.29
N GLY A 53 4.81 -12.16 -4.39
CA GLY A 53 5.78 -12.96 -5.14
C GLY A 53 7.02 -13.35 -4.36
N GLU A 54 7.86 -14.22 -4.93
CA GLU A 54 9.08 -14.72 -4.28
C GLU A 54 10.02 -13.59 -3.88
N LEU A 55 10.24 -12.61 -4.77
CA LEU A 55 11.10 -11.47 -4.55
C LEU A 55 10.64 -10.64 -3.34
N PHE A 56 9.36 -10.24 -3.32
CA PHE A 56 8.82 -9.46 -2.21
C PHE A 56 8.74 -10.28 -0.92
N LYS A 57 8.42 -11.58 -0.96
CA LYS A 57 8.48 -12.45 0.22
C LYS A 57 9.88 -12.51 0.81
N ALA A 58 10.91 -12.69 -0.03
CA ALA A 58 12.30 -12.75 0.41
C ALA A 58 12.74 -11.43 1.05
N ILE A 59 12.47 -10.30 0.38
CA ILE A 59 12.81 -8.96 0.88
C ILE A 59 12.11 -8.69 2.22
N LEU A 60 10.78 -8.86 2.28
CA LEU A 60 10.00 -8.58 3.49
C LEU A 60 10.46 -9.46 4.66
N LYS A 61 10.60 -10.78 4.43
CA LYS A 61 11.06 -11.72 5.47
C LYS A 61 12.43 -11.34 6.01
N GLU A 62 13.37 -10.98 5.14
CA GLU A 62 14.70 -10.56 5.54
C GLU A 62 14.66 -9.24 6.34
N GLN A 63 13.89 -8.26 5.88
CA GLN A 63 13.76 -6.99 6.62
C GLN A 63 13.13 -7.19 8.00
N PHE A 64 12.05 -7.97 8.12
CA PHE A 64 11.43 -8.25 9.42
C PHE A 64 12.35 -9.04 10.35
N ASN A 65 13.12 -9.99 9.83
CA ASN A 65 14.13 -10.71 10.62
C ASN A 65 15.21 -9.75 11.15
N ARG A 66 15.71 -8.85 10.30
CA ARG A 66 16.73 -7.87 10.70
C ARG A 66 16.18 -6.90 11.75
N LEU A 67 14.96 -6.41 11.56
CA LEU A 67 14.29 -5.53 12.54
C LEU A 67 14.17 -6.23 13.90
N ARG A 68 13.63 -7.45 13.93
CA ARG A 68 13.50 -8.24 15.17
C ARG A 68 14.85 -8.48 15.83
N ASN A 69 15.80 -9.04 15.08
CA ASN A 69 17.06 -9.54 15.65
C ASN A 69 18.03 -8.41 16.02
N SER A 70 17.90 -7.23 15.42
CA SER A 70 18.82 -6.10 15.66
C SER A 70 18.29 -5.09 16.67
N ASP A 71 17.04 -5.25 17.13
CA ASP A 71 16.47 -4.35 18.13
C ASP A 71 16.82 -4.81 19.56
N ARG A 72 17.66 -4.03 20.23
CA ARG A 72 18.02 -4.25 21.63
C ARG A 72 16.79 -4.24 22.55
N PHE A 73 15.77 -3.47 22.21
CA PHE A 73 14.54 -3.32 22.98
C PHE A 73 13.41 -4.24 22.50
N TRP A 74 13.70 -5.19 21.60
CA TRP A 74 12.74 -6.21 21.22
C TRP A 74 12.17 -6.92 22.45
N PHE A 75 10.85 -7.10 22.51
CA PHE A 75 10.17 -7.54 23.74
C PHE A 75 10.56 -8.97 24.16
N GLU A 76 10.94 -9.83 23.22
CA GLU A 76 11.41 -11.20 23.53
C GLU A 76 12.87 -11.24 24.01
N ASN A 77 13.63 -10.14 23.87
CA ASN A 77 15.04 -10.09 24.25
C ASN A 77 15.21 -10.01 25.78
N LYS A 78 15.34 -11.16 26.43
CA LYS A 78 15.52 -11.24 27.90
C LYS A 78 16.77 -10.52 28.44
N LEU A 79 17.76 -10.20 27.60
CA LEU A 79 18.98 -9.50 28.03
C LEU A 79 18.75 -8.02 28.36
N ASN A 80 17.66 -7.42 27.87
CA ASN A 80 17.34 -6.03 28.16
C ASN A 80 16.63 -5.83 29.50
N GLY A 81 16.14 -6.92 30.13
CA GLY A 81 15.47 -6.89 31.42
C GLY A 81 14.13 -6.14 31.44
N LEU A 82 13.48 -5.92 30.29
CA LEU A 82 12.22 -5.17 30.20
C LEU A 82 11.01 -5.98 30.68
N PHE A 83 10.97 -7.28 30.38
CA PHE A 83 9.82 -8.15 30.63
C PHE A 83 10.24 -9.49 31.26
N THR A 84 9.39 -10.04 32.14
CA THR A 84 9.54 -11.41 32.63
C THR A 84 9.10 -12.44 31.58
N SER A 85 9.36 -13.73 31.83
CA SER A 85 8.95 -14.77 30.88
C SER A 85 7.42 -14.87 30.77
N GLU A 86 6.72 -14.66 31.89
CA GLU A 86 5.26 -14.64 31.97
C GLU A 86 4.67 -13.43 31.24
N GLU A 87 5.32 -12.27 31.32
CA GLU A 87 4.89 -11.08 30.59
C GLU A 87 5.09 -11.21 29.08
N ILE A 88 6.19 -11.83 28.64
CA ILE A 88 6.43 -12.14 27.21
C ILE A 88 5.33 -13.09 26.69
N GLU A 89 5.00 -14.14 27.44
CA GLU A 89 3.91 -15.05 27.09
C GLU A 89 2.56 -14.32 27.03
N ARG A 90 2.30 -13.40 27.96
CA ARG A 90 1.12 -12.53 27.92
C ARG A 90 1.09 -11.67 26.66
N ILE A 91 2.22 -11.05 26.28
CA ILE A 91 2.31 -10.22 25.06
C ILE A 91 2.05 -11.06 23.80
N HIS A 92 2.58 -12.29 23.72
CA HIS A 92 2.29 -13.20 22.62
C HIS A 92 0.80 -13.55 22.47
N GLY A 93 0.07 -13.58 23.58
CA GLY A 93 -1.37 -13.84 23.58
C GLY A 93 -2.22 -12.66 23.10
N ILE A 94 -1.66 -11.45 23.01
CA ILE A 94 -2.41 -10.25 22.59
C ILE A 94 -2.52 -10.23 21.07
N THR A 95 -3.75 -10.15 20.58
CA THR A 95 -4.08 -9.99 19.15
C THR A 95 -4.53 -8.57 18.83
N LEU A 96 -4.52 -8.19 17.55
CA LEU A 96 -5.10 -6.90 17.11
C LEU A 96 -6.61 -6.83 17.42
N GLY A 97 -7.31 -7.97 17.38
CA GLY A 97 -8.71 -8.04 17.79
C GLY A 97 -8.91 -7.65 19.25
N ASP A 98 -8.04 -8.10 20.16
CA ASP A 98 -8.10 -7.71 21.58
C ASP A 98 -7.91 -6.20 21.74
N MET A 99 -6.93 -5.62 21.03
CA MET A 99 -6.69 -4.17 21.06
C MET A 99 -7.90 -3.36 20.60
N ILE A 100 -8.54 -3.78 19.51
CA ILE A 100 -9.75 -3.11 18.98
C ILE A 100 -10.88 -3.18 20.00
N ARG A 101 -11.12 -4.36 20.61
CA ARG A 101 -12.20 -4.53 21.60
C ARG A 101 -11.99 -3.66 22.83
N GLU A 102 -10.78 -3.67 23.38
CA GLU A 102 -10.44 -2.87 24.57
C GLU A 102 -10.52 -1.37 24.29
N THR A 103 -10.08 -0.92 23.10
CA THR A 103 -10.08 0.51 22.75
C THR A 103 -11.49 1.02 22.44
N MET A 104 -12.34 0.19 21.82
CA MET A 104 -13.69 0.58 21.40
C MET A 104 -14.79 0.22 22.41
N GLY A 105 -14.50 -0.62 23.41
CA GLY A 105 -15.47 -1.10 24.39
C GLY A 105 -16.55 -2.03 23.80
N ILE A 106 -16.19 -2.85 22.80
CA ILE A 106 -17.12 -3.76 22.11
C ILE A 106 -16.98 -5.21 22.58
N SER A 107 -18.07 -5.98 22.50
CA SER A 107 -18.07 -7.41 22.84
C SER A 107 -17.38 -8.26 21.77
N GLU A 108 -16.84 -9.42 22.18
CA GLU A 108 -16.22 -10.43 21.32
C GLU A 108 -17.11 -10.91 20.18
N GLN A 109 -18.42 -10.94 20.38
CA GLN A 109 -19.39 -11.38 19.36
C GLN A 109 -19.44 -10.49 18.10
N TRP A 110 -18.88 -9.28 18.17
CA TRP A 110 -18.93 -8.29 17.08
C TRP A 110 -17.68 -8.31 16.20
N LEU A 111 -16.67 -9.11 16.55
CA LEU A 111 -15.39 -9.12 15.86
C LEU A 111 -14.91 -10.56 15.69
N GLN A 112 -14.40 -10.89 14.51
CA GLN A 112 -13.78 -12.17 14.25
C GLN A 112 -12.48 -12.34 15.05
N LYS A 113 -12.07 -13.60 15.26
CA LYS A 113 -10.89 -13.93 16.05
C LYS A 113 -9.58 -13.42 15.42
N ASN A 114 -9.44 -13.55 14.11
CA ASN A 114 -8.30 -13.02 13.36
C ASN A 114 -8.77 -11.90 12.44
N VAL A 115 -8.60 -10.65 12.86
CA VAL A 115 -9.10 -9.49 12.11
C VAL A 115 -8.39 -9.24 10.77
N PHE A 116 -7.27 -9.93 10.49
CA PHE A 116 -6.57 -9.82 9.20
C PHE A 116 -7.21 -10.65 8.09
N VAL A 117 -8.05 -11.64 8.43
CA VAL A 117 -8.68 -12.54 7.45
C VAL A 117 -10.15 -12.66 7.81
N PHE A 118 -11.02 -12.43 6.83
CA PHE A 118 -12.46 -12.62 6.97
C PHE A 118 -12.85 -13.97 6.36
N GLY A 119 -13.57 -14.80 7.12
CA GLY A 119 -14.01 -16.13 6.70
C GLY A 119 -15.51 -16.35 6.89
N ASP A 120 -15.99 -17.49 6.39
CA ASP A 120 -17.39 -17.89 6.53
C ASP A 120 -17.78 -18.06 8.00
N GLY A 121 -18.86 -17.39 8.41
CA GLY A 121 -19.37 -17.43 9.78
C GLY A 121 -18.83 -16.33 10.69
N ASP A 122 -17.90 -15.50 10.21
CA ASP A 122 -17.47 -14.30 10.93
C ASP A 122 -18.60 -13.27 11.04
N PRO A 123 -18.64 -12.48 12.13
CA PRO A 123 -19.68 -11.47 12.34
C PRO A 123 -19.55 -10.34 11.30
N CYS A 124 -20.69 -9.74 10.95
CA CYS A 124 -20.76 -8.54 10.10
C CYS A 124 -20.15 -8.74 8.70
N PRO A 125 -20.69 -9.65 7.86
CA PRO A 125 -20.22 -9.80 6.50
C PRO A 125 -20.40 -8.51 5.69
N GLN A 126 -19.44 -8.22 4.82
CA GLN A 126 -19.56 -7.09 3.91
C GLN A 126 -20.80 -7.26 3.00
N PRO A 127 -21.61 -6.22 2.79
CA PRO A 127 -22.82 -6.33 1.96
C PRO A 127 -22.54 -6.69 0.50
N PHE A 128 -21.44 -6.17 -0.05
CA PHE A 128 -20.98 -6.41 -1.42
C PHE A 128 -19.49 -6.07 -1.52
N GLN A 129 -18.81 -6.62 -2.52
CA GLN A 129 -17.44 -6.21 -2.84
C GLN A 129 -17.45 -4.80 -3.41
N VAL A 130 -16.76 -3.88 -2.73
CA VAL A 130 -16.71 -2.47 -3.12
C VAL A 130 -16.08 -2.32 -4.52
N ASN A 131 -16.72 -1.50 -5.35
CA ASN A 131 -16.18 -1.05 -6.63
C ASN A 131 -16.39 0.46 -6.78
N THR A 132 -16.04 1.04 -7.92
CA THR A 132 -16.17 2.48 -8.16
C THR A 132 -17.61 2.97 -8.28
N THR A 133 -18.58 2.07 -8.39
CA THR A 133 -20.01 2.42 -8.50
C THR A 133 -20.55 2.77 -7.11
N GLY A 134 -21.16 3.94 -6.98
CA GLY A 134 -21.75 4.37 -5.71
C GLY A 134 -20.77 5.00 -4.73
N LEU A 135 -19.50 5.20 -5.14
CA LEU A 135 -18.56 6.07 -4.45
C LEU A 135 -18.64 7.49 -5.01
N GLU A 136 -18.28 8.47 -4.19
CA GLU A 136 -18.12 9.85 -4.66
C GLU A 136 -17.00 9.94 -5.70
N SER A 137 -17.17 10.84 -6.67
CA SER A 137 -16.15 11.08 -7.70
C SER A 137 -14.86 11.58 -7.06
N CYS A 138 -13.71 11.10 -7.55
CA CYS A 138 -12.41 11.57 -7.09
C CYS A 138 -12.28 13.08 -7.31
N THR A 139 -11.75 13.77 -6.30
CA THR A 139 -11.36 15.18 -6.44
C THR A 139 -10.34 15.31 -7.57
N PRO A 140 -10.54 16.26 -8.51
CA PRO A 140 -9.61 16.45 -9.62
C PRO A 140 -8.21 16.84 -9.12
N LEU A 141 -7.19 16.55 -9.94
CA LEU A 141 -5.82 16.99 -9.68
C LEU A 141 -5.78 18.52 -9.53
N MET A 142 -5.30 18.97 -8.37
CA MET A 142 -5.06 20.38 -8.09
C MET A 142 -3.56 20.65 -8.15
N ARG A 143 -3.18 21.75 -8.79
CA ARG A 143 -1.82 22.31 -8.67
C ARG A 143 -1.81 23.22 -7.45
N PHE A 144 -0.74 23.16 -6.67
CA PHE A 144 -0.45 24.17 -5.67
C PHE A 144 0.71 25.02 -6.17
N ASP A 145 0.50 26.31 -6.32
CA ASP A 145 1.54 27.27 -6.68
C ASP A 145 1.97 28.10 -5.46
N HIS A 146 3.13 27.77 -4.90
CA HIS A 146 3.69 28.44 -3.72
C HIS A 146 4.03 29.93 -3.94
N VAL A 147 4.10 30.39 -5.19
CA VAL A 147 4.49 31.75 -5.54
C VAL A 147 3.27 32.59 -5.89
N THR A 148 2.36 32.06 -6.69
CA THR A 148 1.23 32.83 -7.25
C THR A 148 -0.10 32.60 -6.53
N GLU A 149 -0.33 31.43 -5.91
CA GLU A 149 -1.59 31.11 -5.23
C GLU A 149 -1.60 31.50 -3.74
N VAL A 150 -0.43 31.71 -3.11
CA VAL A 150 -0.37 32.41 -1.82
C VAL A 150 -0.60 33.89 -2.11
N GLU A 151 -1.83 34.36 -1.90
CA GLU A 151 -2.27 35.73 -2.21
C GLU A 151 -1.18 36.77 -1.84
N GLY A 152 -0.56 37.35 -2.85
CA GLY A 152 0.36 38.48 -2.70
C GLY A 152 1.83 38.13 -2.44
N ASN A 153 2.26 36.86 -2.45
CA ASN A 153 3.67 36.52 -2.29
C ASN A 153 4.51 37.01 -3.49
N GLU A 154 4.04 36.77 -4.71
CA GLU A 154 4.67 37.28 -5.94
C GLU A 154 4.87 38.80 -5.90
N ILE A 155 3.83 39.54 -5.47
CA ILE A 155 3.82 40.99 -5.41
C ILE A 155 4.79 41.48 -4.33
N THR A 156 4.73 40.88 -3.14
CA THR A 156 5.61 41.21 -2.02
C THR A 156 7.09 40.95 -2.35
N PHE A 157 7.37 39.84 -3.05
CA PHE A 157 8.72 39.50 -3.49
C PHE A 157 9.26 40.50 -4.50
N ILE A 158 8.46 40.87 -5.51
CA ILE A 158 8.83 41.88 -6.51
C ILE A 158 9.16 43.21 -5.83
N PHE A 159 8.29 43.69 -4.94
CA PHE A 159 8.52 44.97 -4.25
C PHE A 159 9.72 44.93 -3.31
N THR A 160 10.00 43.79 -2.68
CA THR A 160 11.19 43.62 -1.84
C THR A 160 12.47 43.72 -2.65
N LEU A 161 12.54 43.08 -3.84
CA LEU A 161 13.69 43.18 -4.73
C LEU A 161 13.90 44.61 -5.26
N ILE A 162 12.83 45.30 -5.64
CA ILE A 162 12.89 46.72 -6.03
C ILE A 162 13.40 47.57 -4.87
N GLY A 163 12.88 47.36 -3.66
CA GLY A 163 13.32 48.07 -2.46
C GLY A 163 14.81 47.89 -2.19
N LEU A 164 15.31 46.66 -2.25
CA LEU A 164 16.74 46.36 -2.07
C LEU A 164 17.62 46.99 -3.16
N GLY A 165 17.17 47.00 -4.42
CA GLY A 165 17.93 47.61 -5.53
C GLY A 165 17.98 49.14 -5.49
N CYS A 166 17.02 49.79 -4.84
CA CYS A 166 16.95 51.25 -4.68
C CYS A 166 17.74 51.78 -3.47
N ILE A 167 18.25 50.90 -2.59
CA ILE A 167 19.14 51.30 -1.49
C ILE A 167 20.58 51.30 -2.04
N PRO A 168 21.25 52.46 -2.17
CA PRO A 168 22.63 52.49 -2.62
C PRO A 168 23.54 51.80 -1.59
N LEU A 169 24.50 51.00 -2.09
CA LEU A 169 25.56 50.37 -1.30
C LEU A 169 26.46 51.39 -0.58
#